data_AF-A0A2W6F308-F1
#
_entry.id   AF-A0A2W6F308-F1
#
_cell.length_a   1.000
_cell.length_b   1.000
_cell.length_c   1.000
_cell.angle_alpha   90.00
_cell.angle_beta   90.00
_cell.angle_gamma   90.00
#
_symmetry.space_group_name_H-M   'P 1'
#
loop_
_entity.id
_entity.type
_entity.pdbx_description
1 polymer ?
#
loop_
_entity_poly.entity_id
_entity_poly.type
_entity_poly.pdbx_seq_one_letter_code
_entity_poly.pdbx_strand_id
1 'polypeptide(L)' 'MFSAYCPRHGSEVLFGERRIRRLQNIDGVILVEVECYDGERITIVTGRGRRGPSSSAQLPG' A
#
# COMPACT_ATOMS: atom_id res chain seq x y z
N MET A 1 3.86 13.34 -1.37
CA MET A 1 4.52 12.51 -0.35
C MET A 1 3.44 11.77 0.41
N PHE A 2 3.64 10.49 0.71
CA PHE A 2 2.67 9.63 1.41
C PHE A 2 3.43 8.68 2.34
N SER A 3 2.74 8.04 3.28
CA SER A 3 3.36 7.03 4.14
C SER A 3 2.67 5.68 4.02
N ALA A 4 3.39 4.62 4.32
CA ALA A 4 2.83 3.31 4.59
C ALA A 4 3.72 2.55 5.59
N TYR A 5 3.09 1.68 6.36
CA TYR A 5 3.78 0.77 7.27
C TYR A 5 4.70 -0.20 6.51
N CYS A 6 5.98 -0.21 6.88
CA CYS A 6 6.92 -1.24 6.44
C CYS A 6 7.04 -2.32 7.52
N PRO A 7 6.71 -3.59 7.23
CA PRO A 7 6.80 -4.67 8.22
C PRO A 7 8.23 -4.97 8.67
N ARG A 8 9.24 -4.69 7.82
CA ARG A 8 10.65 -4.92 8.15
C ARG A 8 11.23 -3.86 9.08
N HIS A 9 10.78 -2.61 8.99
CA HIS A 9 11.16 -1.56 9.94
C HIS A 9 10.29 -1.55 11.19
N GLY A 10 9.09 -2.14 11.13
CA GLY A 10 8.11 -2.07 12.21
C GLY A 10 7.54 -0.66 12.42
N SER A 11 7.55 0.18 11.38
CA SER A 11 7.17 1.59 11.47
C SER A 11 6.55 2.14 10.19
N GLU A 12 5.84 3.26 10.31
CA GLU A 12 5.38 4.07 9.19
C GLU A 12 6.57 4.78 8.52
N VAL A 13 6.69 4.63 7.20
CA VAL A 13 7.78 5.21 6.42
C VAL A 13 7.22 6.21 5.41
N LEU A 14 7.83 7.39 5.32
CA LEU A 14 7.50 8.39 4.31
C LEU A 14 8.15 8.07 2.97
N PHE A 15 7.33 8.00 1.92
CA PHE A 15 7.74 7.73 0.56
C PHE A 15 7.54 8.95 -0.35
N GLY A 16 8.51 9.11 -1.26
CA GLY A 16 8.36 9.93 -2.45
C GLY A 16 7.86 9.10 -3.64
N GLU A 17 7.26 9.76 -4.64
CA GLU A 17 6.66 9.12 -5.81
C GLU A 17 7.65 8.27 -6.63
N ARG A 18 8.95 8.59 -6.59
CA ARG A 18 10.01 7.83 -7.27
C ARG A 18 10.16 6.38 -6.78
N ARG A 19 9.57 6.04 -5.63
CA ARG A 19 9.56 4.68 -5.08
C ARG A 19 8.36 3.86 -5.54
N ILE A 20 7.39 4.47 -6.23
CA ILE A 20 6.27 3.74 -6.82
C ILE A 20 6.81 2.88 -7.96
N ARG A 21 6.55 1.57 -7.89
CA ARG A 21 6.97 0.59 -8.89
C ARG A 21 5.83 0.22 -9.83
N ARG A 22 4.60 0.25 -9.33
CA ARG A 22 3.42 -0.08 -10.12
C ARG A 22 2.21 0.70 -9.64
N LEU A 23 1.41 1.13 -10.60
CA LEU A 23 0.07 1.64 -10.39
C LEU A 23 -0.89 0.77 -11.20
N GLN A 24 -1.90 0.21 -10.55
CA GLN A 24 -2.92 -0.59 -11.23
C GLN A 24 -4.31 -0.11 -10.82
N ASN A 25 -5.08 0.34 -11.80
CA ASN A 25 -6.49 0.64 -11.61
C ASN A 25 -7.28 -0.69 -11.64
N ILE A 26 -8.02 -0.97 -10.58
CA ILE A 26 -8.96 -2.09 -10.47
C ILE A 26 -10.30 -1.52 -10.02
N ASP A 27 -11.38 -2.29 -10.08
CA ASP A 27 -12.79 -1.87 -9.87
C ASP A 27 -13.05 -0.83 -8.75
N GLY A 28 -12.82 0.46 -9.06
CA GLY A 28 -13.01 1.59 -8.15
C GLY A 28 -11.90 1.85 -7.12
N VAL A 29 -10.74 1.19 -7.22
CA VAL A 29 -9.54 1.51 -6.40
C VAL A 29 -8.27 1.50 -7.25
N ILE A 30 -7.21 2.12 -6.74
CA ILE A 30 -5.88 2.02 -7.34
C ILE A 30 -4.99 1.24 -6.38
N LEU A 31 -4.41 0.15 -6.86
CA LEU A 31 -3.32 -0.53 -6.18
C LEU A 31 -2.01 0.18 -6.51
N VAL A 32 -1.30 0.58 -5.47
CA VAL A 32 0.01 1.21 -5.56
C VAL A 32 1.03 0.27 -4.95
N GLU A 33 1.94 -0.26 -5.76
CA GLU A 33 3.10 -0.98 -5.26
C GLU A 33 4.25 0.02 -5.07
N VAL A 34 4.77 0.10 -3.84
CA VAL A 34 5.90 0.94 -3.49
C VAL A 34 7.03 0.07 -2.94
N GLU A 35 8.25 0.37 -3.35
CA GLU A 35 9.45 -0.27 -2.79
C GLU A 35 10.01 0.58 -1.65
N CYS A 36 10.10 0.00 -0.47
CA CYS A 36 10.69 0.64 0.70
C CYS A 36 12.22 0.78 0.54
N TYR A 37 12.83 1.61 1.38
CA TYR A 37 14.27 1.86 1.35
C TYR A 37 15.12 0.63 1.69
N ASP A 38 14.54 -0.37 2.36
CA ASP A 38 15.14 -1.67 2.68
C ASP A 38 14.87 -2.75 1.60
N GLY A 39 14.20 -2.38 0.50
CA GLY A 39 13.83 -3.26 -0.61
C GLY A 39 12.48 -3.96 -0.46
N GLU A 40 11.77 -3.80 0.66
CA GLU A 40 10.45 -4.42 0.88
C GLU A 40 9.39 -3.87 -0.10
N ARG A 41 8.49 -4.71 -0.60
CA ARG A 41 7.41 -4.27 -1.51
C ARG A 41 6.09 -4.17 -0.78
N ILE A 42 5.56 -2.96 -0.69
CA ILE A 42 4.32 -2.65 0.03
C ILE A 42 3.24 -2.34 -1.00
N THR A 43 2.07 -2.96 -0.85
CA THR A 43 0.89 -2.65 -1.68
C THR A 43 -0.10 -1.81 -0.89
N ILE A 44 -0.43 -0.65 -1.42
CA ILE A 44 -1.39 0.30 -0.85
C ILE A 44 -2.65 0.29 -1.71
N VAL A 45 -3.81 0.12 -1.08
CA VAL A 45 -5.11 0.25 -1.75
C VAL A 45 -5.61 1.68 -1.57
N THR A 46 -5.72 2.45 -2.64
CA THR A 46 -6.26 3.81 -2.57
C THR A 46 -7.75 3.80 -2.87
N GLY A 47 -8.53 4.37 -1.95
CA GLY A 47 -9.98 4.53 -2.11
C GLY A 47 -10.79 3.53 -1.28
N ARG A 48 -12.11 3.67 -1.36
CA ARG A 48 -13.07 2.72 -0.81
C ARG A 48 -13.64 2.02 -2.03
N GLY A 49 -13.27 0.77 -2.29
CA GLY A 49 -13.83 0.02 -3.41
C GLY A 49 -15.36 0.07 -3.41
N ARG A 50 -16.00 -0.28 -4.53
CA ARG A 50 -17.46 -0.42 -4.55
C ARG A 50 -17.86 -1.35 -3.40
N ARG A 51 -18.57 -0.81 -2.40
CA ARG A 51 -18.89 -1.44 -1.10
C ARG A 51 -19.24 -2.94 -1.25
N GLY A 52 -18.31 -3.80 -0.86
CA GLY A 52 -18.58 -5.09 -0.21
C GLY A 52 -18.31 -4.94 1.30
N PRO A 53 -18.94 -5.73 2.19
CA PRO A 53 -18.93 -5.46 3.63
C PRO A 53 -17.50 -5.41 4.17
N SER A 54 -17.24 -4.37 4.96
CA SER A 54 -15.98 -4.06 5.61
C SER A 54 -15.48 -5.24 6.44
N SER A 55 -14.50 -5.97 5.93
CA SER A 55 -13.60 -6.75 6.76
C SER A 55 -12.25 -6.04 6.72
N SER A 56 -11.98 -5.29 7.78
CA SER A 56 -10.62 -5.03 8.26
C SER A 56 -9.98 -6.38 8.62
N ALA A 57 -9.57 -7.14 7.61
CA ALA A 57 -8.74 -8.32 7.77
C ALA A 57 -7.29 -7.89 7.55
N GLN A 58 -6.66 -7.56 8.67
CA GLN A 58 -5.25 -7.74 8.93
C GLN A 58 -4.73 -8.98 8.18
N LEU A 59 -3.71 -8.84 7.32
CA LEU A 59 -2.99 -9.99 6.78
C LEU A 59 -2.26 -10.68 7.96
N PRO A 60 -2.42 -12.00 8.17
CA PRO A 60 -1.69 -12.73 9.19
C PRO A 60 -0.21 -12.86 8.82
N GLY A 61 0.63 -13.02 9.85
CA GLY A 61 2.10 -13.01 9.78
C GLY A 61 2.76 -14.27 9.24
#